data_AF-A0A5S3Z3D2-F1
#
_entry.id   AF-A0A5S3Z3D2-F1
#
_cell.length_a   1.000
_cell.length_b   1.000
_cell.length_c   1.000
_cell.angle_alpha   90.00
_cell.angle_beta   90.00
_cell.angle_gamma   90.00
#
_symmetry.space_group_name_H-M   'P 1'
#
loop_
_entity.id
_entity.type
_entity.pdbx_description
1 polymer ?
#
loop_
_entity_poly.entity_id
_entity_poly.type
_entity_poly.pdbx_seq_one_letter_code
_entity_poly.pdbx_strand_id
1 'polypeptide(L)'
;MNRNIHLWDGTQEEFSGDFLLIPRYLVEDFKLFYAENILSGVNLDKVYIIAESALDDCDIKLISETITGDDFSIDVLNSYPSLVAEYRFDILNEKLRITPKETTLIAKLMESFKEKFYLLNDLKNNLLINAPIDEGGIWLNDSFSFSDYYSKESSFNYLKRCIITERLLENLQALKKVSEDYNQGKPYLKLAILTSWYLLLAEQSTSQKDYTKSIIILHRGLETCLKSWLIHDNEISFNNKGETVGDKNTYLLDYLKLVKKNAAVTDEETEMFSSINKLRNSCKYAHGFTTISEQTFNANYNKAKKYLLNDEYVRFYFEELKKVFKIDSVGKLIFEYLKSNFYIDSYSN
;
A
#
# COMPACT_ATOMS: atom_id res chain seq x y z
N MET A 1 -9.17 -22.52 -9.44
CA MET A 1 -10.28 -23.44 -9.08
C MET A 1 -11.55 -22.62 -9.14
N ASN A 2 -12.54 -23.02 -9.95
CA ASN A 2 -13.85 -22.36 -9.92
C ASN A 2 -14.49 -22.69 -8.56
N ARG A 3 -14.54 -21.70 -7.66
CA ARG A 3 -15.28 -21.81 -6.40
C ARG A 3 -16.75 -21.61 -6.76
N ASN A 4 -17.59 -22.62 -6.54
CA ASN A 4 -19.02 -22.52 -6.82
C ASN A 4 -19.72 -21.76 -5.68
N ILE A 5 -20.47 -20.72 -6.04
CA ILE A 5 -21.31 -19.94 -5.12
C ILE A 5 -22.76 -20.13 -5.54
N HIS A 6 -23.63 -20.40 -4.56
CA HIS A 6 -25.07 -20.52 -4.78
C HIS A 6 -25.84 -19.46 -4.01
N LEU A 7 -26.80 -18.82 -4.66
CA LEU A 7 -27.84 -18.04 -4.00
C LEU A 7 -29.03 -18.96 -3.72
N TRP A 8 -29.45 -19.07 -2.46
CA TRP A 8 -30.58 -19.90 -2.07
C TRP A 8 -31.91 -19.18 -2.31
N ASP A 9 -32.85 -19.88 -2.93
CA ASP A 9 -34.19 -19.39 -3.28
C ASP A 9 -35.30 -19.91 -2.36
N GLY A 10 -34.95 -20.71 -1.34
CA GLY A 10 -35.92 -21.29 -0.40
C GLY A 10 -36.50 -22.64 -0.82
N THR A 11 -36.13 -23.15 -1.99
CA THR A 11 -36.73 -24.40 -2.54
C THR A 11 -35.72 -25.54 -2.70
N GLN A 12 -34.43 -25.23 -2.72
CA GLN A 12 -33.36 -26.19 -2.92
C GLN A 12 -33.01 -26.90 -1.60
N GLU A 13 -32.87 -28.22 -1.66
CA GLU A 13 -32.62 -29.11 -0.51
C GLU A 13 -31.20 -29.71 -0.50
N GLU A 14 -30.50 -29.72 -1.64
CA GLU A 14 -29.14 -30.26 -1.79
C GLU A 14 -28.17 -29.20 -2.34
N PHE A 15 -26.99 -29.07 -1.72
CA PHE A 15 -25.96 -28.11 -2.15
C PHE A 15 -24.64 -28.77 -2.51
N SER A 16 -24.09 -28.36 -3.65
CA SER A 16 -22.74 -28.74 -4.11
C SER A 16 -21.94 -27.49 -4.45
N GLY A 17 -21.59 -26.71 -3.42
CA GLY A 17 -20.85 -25.47 -3.56
C GLY A 17 -19.89 -25.21 -2.41
N ASP A 18 -18.93 -24.33 -2.66
CA ASP A 18 -18.05 -23.85 -1.62
C ASP A 18 -18.78 -22.83 -0.74
N PHE A 19 -19.56 -21.92 -1.31
CA PHE A 19 -20.24 -20.86 -0.56
C PHE A 19 -21.74 -20.83 -0.83
N LEU A 20 -22.51 -20.50 0.20
CA LEU A 20 -23.96 -20.34 0.13
C LEU A 20 -24.34 -18.91 0.55
N LEU A 21 -25.12 -18.25 -0.28
CA LEU A 21 -25.68 -16.93 -0.06
C LEU A 21 -27.16 -17.06 0.26
N ILE A 22 -27.61 -16.48 1.36
CA ILE A 22 -29.00 -16.55 1.84
C ILE A 22 -29.57 -15.13 1.86
N PRO A 23 -30.61 -14.81 1.09
CA PRO A 23 -31.36 -13.57 1.26
C PRO A 23 -31.87 -13.43 2.70
N ARG A 24 -31.71 -12.26 3.32
CA ARG A 24 -32.00 -12.05 4.74
C ARG A 24 -33.43 -12.45 5.13
N TYR A 25 -34.40 -12.26 4.25
CA TYR A 25 -35.79 -12.63 4.48
C TYR A 25 -36.03 -14.16 4.53
N LEU A 26 -35.11 -14.98 4.01
CA LEU A 26 -35.18 -16.45 4.04
C LEU A 26 -34.41 -17.08 5.21
N VAL A 27 -33.80 -16.28 6.09
CA VAL A 27 -32.92 -16.81 7.15
C VAL A 27 -33.67 -17.73 8.12
N GLU A 28 -34.92 -17.43 8.45
CA GLU A 28 -35.71 -18.28 9.36
C GLU A 28 -36.13 -19.59 8.70
N ASP A 29 -36.47 -19.58 7.41
CA ASP A 29 -36.76 -20.79 6.64
C ASP A 29 -35.51 -21.67 6.52
N PHE A 30 -34.34 -21.06 6.28
CA PHE A 30 -33.06 -21.77 6.25
C PHE A 30 -32.78 -22.48 7.59
N LYS A 31 -32.97 -21.77 8.71
CA LYS A 31 -32.78 -22.34 10.06
C LYS A 31 -33.69 -23.52 10.29
N LEU A 32 -34.96 -23.42 9.90
CA LEU A 32 -35.93 -24.50 10.03
C LEU A 32 -35.49 -25.72 9.20
N PHE A 33 -35.18 -25.52 7.92
CA PHE A 33 -34.83 -26.62 7.02
C PHE A 33 -33.50 -27.27 7.42
N TYR A 34 -32.53 -26.49 7.92
CA TYR A 34 -31.29 -27.02 8.47
C TYR A 34 -31.52 -27.84 9.75
N ALA A 35 -32.35 -27.33 10.68
CA ALA A 35 -32.67 -28.02 11.94
C ALA A 35 -33.45 -29.33 11.72
N GLU A 36 -34.30 -29.37 10.70
CA GLU A 36 -35.07 -30.56 10.30
C GLU A 36 -34.24 -31.56 9.48
N ASN A 37 -32.95 -31.28 9.23
CA ASN A 37 -32.05 -32.07 8.38
C ASN A 37 -32.56 -32.23 6.93
N ILE A 38 -33.32 -31.25 6.45
CA ILE A 38 -33.78 -31.18 5.06
C ILE A 38 -32.63 -30.71 4.16
N LEU A 39 -31.83 -29.74 4.62
CA LEU A 39 -30.67 -29.25 3.87
C LEU A 39 -29.47 -30.18 4.07
N SER A 40 -28.94 -30.73 2.98
CA SER A 40 -27.72 -31.56 3.00
C SER A 40 -26.53 -30.89 2.32
N GLY A 41 -25.31 -31.21 2.76
CA GLY A 41 -24.06 -30.70 2.16
C GLY A 41 -23.67 -29.28 2.55
N VAL A 42 -24.38 -28.65 3.50
CA VAL A 42 -24.14 -27.26 3.92
C VAL A 42 -22.97 -27.17 4.90
N ASN A 43 -21.98 -26.31 4.58
CA ASN A 43 -20.94 -25.90 5.52
C ASN A 43 -21.24 -24.50 6.07
N LEU A 44 -21.68 -24.42 7.34
CA LEU A 44 -22.10 -23.18 7.98
C LEU A 44 -21.03 -22.08 7.98
N ASP A 45 -19.74 -22.44 8.04
CA ASP A 45 -18.63 -21.46 8.00
C ASP A 45 -18.47 -20.75 6.66
N LYS A 46 -19.17 -21.24 5.63
CA LYS A 46 -19.18 -20.66 4.28
C LYS A 46 -20.56 -20.16 3.87
N VAL A 47 -21.46 -19.96 4.84
CA VAL A 47 -22.78 -19.38 4.63
C VAL A 47 -22.77 -17.89 4.94
N TYR A 48 -23.29 -17.08 4.02
CA TYR A 48 -23.42 -15.63 4.14
C TYR A 48 -24.86 -15.19 3.96
N ILE A 49 -25.31 -14.29 4.81
CA ILE A 49 -26.63 -13.66 4.76
C ILE A 49 -26.51 -12.35 3.97
N ILE A 50 -27.36 -12.13 2.97
CA ILE A 50 -27.35 -10.95 2.10
C ILE A 50 -28.57 -10.07 2.34
N ALA A 51 -28.38 -8.75 2.42
CA ALA A 51 -29.47 -7.79 2.53
C ALA A 51 -30.37 -7.77 1.28
N GLU A 52 -31.67 -7.50 1.46
CA GLU A 52 -32.65 -7.40 0.36
C GLU A 52 -32.23 -6.39 -0.71
N SER A 53 -31.53 -5.32 -0.31
CA SER A 53 -31.04 -4.28 -1.21
C SER A 53 -29.84 -4.68 -2.06
N ALA A 54 -29.36 -5.92 -1.95
CA ALA A 54 -28.17 -6.45 -2.62
C ALA A 54 -28.46 -7.78 -3.37
N LEU A 55 -29.69 -7.92 -3.86
CA LEU A 55 -30.18 -9.13 -4.56
C LEU A 55 -30.22 -8.99 -6.08
N ASP A 56 -29.77 -7.87 -6.66
CA ASP A 56 -29.59 -7.82 -8.10
C ASP A 56 -28.37 -8.63 -8.55
N ASP A 57 -28.39 -9.08 -9.79
CA ASP A 57 -27.38 -9.97 -10.35
C ASP A 57 -25.96 -9.39 -10.27
N CYS A 58 -25.81 -8.07 -10.35
CA CYS A 58 -24.50 -7.42 -10.29
C CYS A 58 -23.97 -7.36 -8.85
N ASP A 59 -24.84 -7.05 -7.88
CA ASP A 59 -24.52 -7.05 -6.46
C ASP A 59 -24.15 -8.45 -5.96
N ILE A 60 -24.94 -9.47 -6.35
CA ILE A 60 -24.66 -10.88 -6.03
C ILE A 60 -23.31 -11.30 -6.62
N LYS A 61 -23.03 -10.92 -7.87
CA LYS A 61 -21.74 -11.21 -8.51
C LYS A 61 -20.58 -10.57 -7.76
N LEU A 62 -20.69 -9.30 -7.37
CA LEU A 62 -19.65 -8.60 -6.61
C LEU A 62 -19.41 -9.24 -5.24
N ILE A 63 -20.49 -9.53 -4.50
CA ILE A 63 -20.43 -10.23 -3.20
C ILE A 63 -19.75 -11.59 -3.37
N SER A 64 -20.11 -12.31 -4.43
CA SER A 64 -19.57 -13.62 -4.75
C SER A 64 -18.06 -13.58 -4.99
N GLU A 65 -17.60 -12.72 -5.90
CA GLU A 65 -16.18 -12.50 -6.19
C GLU A 65 -15.40 -12.05 -4.94
N THR A 66 -16.08 -11.36 -4.02
CA THR A 66 -15.47 -10.83 -2.81
C THR A 66 -15.26 -11.92 -1.75
N ILE A 67 -16.25 -12.78 -1.55
CA ILE A 67 -16.20 -13.88 -0.59
C ILE A 67 -15.22 -14.98 -1.05
N THR A 68 -15.09 -15.20 -2.36
CA THR A 68 -14.08 -16.12 -2.91
C THR A 68 -12.66 -15.59 -2.76
N GLY A 69 -12.48 -14.32 -2.38
CA GLY A 69 -11.15 -13.74 -2.17
C GLY A 69 -10.33 -13.71 -3.46
N ASP A 70 -10.98 -13.55 -4.60
CA ASP A 70 -10.27 -13.36 -5.86
C ASP A 70 -9.46 -12.06 -5.81
N ASP A 71 -8.27 -12.06 -6.40
CA ASP A 71 -7.45 -10.84 -6.52
C ASP A 71 -8.13 -9.88 -7.51
N PHE A 72 -8.94 -8.98 -6.97
CA PHE A 72 -9.51 -7.91 -7.78
C PHE A 72 -8.40 -6.99 -8.28
N SER A 73 -8.16 -7.02 -9.59
CA SER A 73 -7.54 -5.88 -10.29
C SER A 73 -8.52 -4.71 -10.27
N ILE A 74 -7.98 -3.48 -10.29
CA ILE A 74 -8.76 -2.26 -10.51
C ILE A 74 -9.60 -2.35 -11.79
N ASP A 75 -9.13 -3.10 -12.79
CA ASP A 75 -9.82 -3.27 -14.06
C ASP A 75 -11.13 -4.07 -13.95
N VAL A 76 -11.35 -4.79 -12.84
CA VAL A 76 -12.64 -5.47 -12.59
C VAL A 76 -13.79 -4.48 -12.59
N LEU A 77 -13.53 -3.22 -12.21
CA LEU A 77 -14.49 -2.13 -12.22
C LEU A 77 -14.86 -1.68 -13.64
N ASN A 78 -14.12 -2.10 -14.67
CA ASN A 78 -14.49 -1.87 -16.06
C ASN A 78 -15.41 -2.98 -16.59
N SER A 79 -15.57 -4.08 -15.86
CA SER A 79 -16.37 -5.25 -16.29
C SER A 79 -17.86 -5.17 -15.93
N TYR A 80 -18.28 -4.14 -15.18
CA TYR A 80 -19.68 -3.87 -14.91
C TYR A 80 -20.11 -2.65 -15.75
N PRO A 81 -20.95 -2.83 -16.79
CA PRO A 81 -21.26 -1.78 -17.79
C PRO A 81 -21.87 -0.49 -17.23
N SER A 82 -22.52 -0.55 -16.06
CA SER A 82 -22.99 0.62 -15.31
C SER A 82 -21.85 1.53 -14.80
N LEU A 83 -20.59 1.06 -14.84
CA LEU A 83 -19.41 1.73 -14.28
C LEU A 83 -18.57 2.51 -15.32
N VAL A 84 -18.77 2.28 -16.62
CA VAL A 84 -17.90 2.77 -17.72
C VAL A 84 -18.48 3.97 -18.46
N ALA A 85 -19.78 4.23 -18.37
CA ALA A 85 -20.46 5.04 -19.38
C ALA A 85 -20.34 6.57 -19.26
N GLU A 86 -20.09 7.21 -18.10
CA GLU A 86 -20.14 8.68 -18.05
C GLU A 86 -19.10 9.33 -17.11
N TYR A 87 -18.37 10.30 -17.68
CA TYR A 87 -17.38 11.17 -17.06
C TYR A 87 -17.99 12.15 -16.05
N ARG A 88 -17.15 12.54 -15.08
CA ARG A 88 -17.28 13.60 -14.06
C ARG A 88 -18.21 13.31 -12.87
N PHE A 89 -17.57 13.18 -11.70
CA PHE A 89 -18.12 12.83 -10.39
C PHE A 89 -19.31 13.71 -9.96
N ASP A 90 -19.24 15.01 -10.24
CA ASP A 90 -20.28 16.00 -9.98
C ASP A 90 -21.60 15.71 -10.71
N ILE A 91 -21.53 15.21 -11.95
CA ILE A 91 -22.71 14.94 -12.79
C ILE A 91 -23.35 13.59 -12.43
N LEU A 92 -22.51 12.57 -12.13
CA LEU A 92 -22.99 11.26 -11.68
C LEU A 92 -23.68 11.37 -10.31
N ASN A 93 -23.12 12.16 -9.39
CA ASN A 93 -23.70 12.43 -8.07
C ASN A 93 -25.07 13.13 -8.18
N GLU A 94 -25.22 14.12 -9.06
CA GLU A 94 -26.52 14.76 -9.30
C GLU A 94 -27.54 13.80 -9.90
N LYS A 95 -27.17 12.99 -10.90
CA LYS A 95 -28.10 12.00 -11.49
C LYS A 95 -28.53 10.95 -10.46
N LEU A 96 -27.59 10.37 -9.70
CA LEU A 96 -27.87 9.32 -8.71
C LEU A 96 -28.68 9.83 -7.51
N ARG A 97 -28.60 11.13 -7.18
CA ARG A 97 -29.47 11.78 -6.18
C ARG A 97 -30.94 11.81 -6.60
N ILE A 98 -31.22 11.79 -7.90
CA ILE A 98 -32.54 12.04 -8.46
C ILE A 98 -33.26 10.74 -8.84
N THR A 99 -32.54 9.64 -9.09
CA THR A 99 -33.13 8.33 -9.41
C THR A 99 -33.22 7.43 -8.16
N PRO A 100 -34.43 7.20 -7.60
CA PRO A 100 -34.59 6.30 -6.48
C PRO A 100 -34.81 4.87 -6.99
N LYS A 101 -33.93 3.94 -6.56
CA LYS A 101 -34.17 2.50 -6.26
C LYS A 101 -33.35 1.41 -6.96
N GLU A 102 -32.53 1.64 -7.98
CA GLU A 102 -32.00 0.48 -8.75
C GLU A 102 -30.50 0.13 -8.58
N THR A 103 -29.65 0.92 -7.90
CA THR A 103 -28.18 0.64 -7.86
C THR A 103 -27.44 1.04 -6.57
N THR A 104 -28.13 1.05 -5.43
CA THR A 104 -27.63 1.69 -4.19
C THR A 104 -26.32 1.12 -3.64
N LEU A 105 -26.07 -0.20 -3.78
CA LEU A 105 -24.86 -0.84 -3.26
C LEU A 105 -23.64 -0.53 -4.12
N ILE A 106 -23.67 -0.91 -5.41
CA ILE A 106 -22.60 -0.62 -6.36
C ILE A 106 -22.32 0.88 -6.44
N ALA A 107 -23.33 1.75 -6.39
CA ALA A 107 -23.12 3.20 -6.43
C ALA A 107 -22.41 3.76 -5.17
N LYS A 108 -22.77 3.32 -3.96
CA LYS A 108 -22.11 3.75 -2.72
C LYS A 108 -20.72 3.12 -2.53
N LEU A 109 -20.58 1.87 -2.98
CA LEU A 109 -19.30 1.17 -3.06
C LEU A 109 -18.39 1.85 -4.09
N MET A 110 -18.91 2.23 -5.25
CA MET A 110 -18.23 3.04 -6.28
C MET A 110 -17.73 4.38 -5.76
N GLU A 111 -18.55 5.13 -5.01
CA GLU A 111 -18.19 6.41 -4.39
C GLU A 111 -16.96 6.23 -3.48
N SER A 112 -17.00 5.24 -2.57
CA SER A 112 -15.91 5.00 -1.63
C SER A 112 -14.65 4.36 -2.25
N PHE A 113 -14.79 3.52 -3.28
CA PHE A 113 -13.66 2.79 -3.88
C PHE A 113 -12.91 3.56 -4.96
N LYS A 114 -13.60 4.32 -5.83
CA LYS A 114 -12.94 5.11 -6.87
C LYS A 114 -12.21 6.32 -6.28
N GLU A 115 -12.77 6.96 -5.25
CA GLU A 115 -12.08 8.05 -4.53
C GLU A 115 -10.89 7.55 -3.72
N LYS A 116 -11.00 6.39 -3.04
CA LYS A 116 -9.87 5.77 -2.34
C LYS A 116 -8.78 5.27 -3.29
N PHE A 117 -9.15 4.70 -4.44
CA PHE A 117 -8.15 4.25 -5.41
C PHE A 117 -7.44 5.44 -6.04
N TYR A 118 -8.17 6.52 -6.36
CA TYR A 118 -7.57 7.77 -6.80
C TYR A 118 -6.65 8.32 -5.71
N LEU A 119 -7.07 8.39 -4.46
CA LEU A 119 -6.25 8.92 -3.36
C LEU A 119 -5.07 8.03 -2.99
N LEU A 120 -5.20 6.71 -2.96
CA LEU A 120 -4.09 5.81 -2.68
C LEU A 120 -3.13 5.72 -3.85
N ASN A 121 -3.63 5.77 -5.09
CA ASN A 121 -2.78 5.83 -6.28
C ASN A 121 -2.15 7.21 -6.41
N ASP A 122 -2.82 8.28 -6.03
CA ASP A 122 -2.28 9.65 -5.98
C ASP A 122 -1.28 9.79 -4.83
N LEU A 123 -1.55 9.27 -3.63
CA LEU A 123 -0.61 9.12 -2.52
C LEU A 123 0.60 8.30 -2.97
N LYS A 124 0.39 7.15 -3.60
CA LYS A 124 1.45 6.27 -4.13
C LYS A 124 2.25 6.97 -5.23
N ASN A 125 1.61 7.66 -6.16
CA ASN A 125 2.28 8.35 -7.27
C ASN A 125 3.00 9.59 -6.76
N ASN A 126 2.39 10.41 -5.90
CA ASN A 126 3.00 11.59 -5.32
C ASN A 126 4.09 11.25 -4.29
N LEU A 127 3.97 10.17 -3.49
CA LEU A 127 5.00 9.73 -2.53
C LEU A 127 6.10 8.85 -3.12
N LEU A 128 5.83 8.09 -4.19
CA LEU A 128 6.74 7.06 -4.68
C LEU A 128 7.23 7.31 -6.11
N ILE A 129 6.58 8.21 -6.86
CA ILE A 129 6.94 8.54 -8.25
C ILE A 129 7.31 10.02 -8.40
N ASN A 130 6.53 10.96 -7.86
CA ASN A 130 6.76 12.41 -7.97
C ASN A 130 7.55 12.99 -6.79
N ALA A 131 7.64 12.27 -5.67
CA ALA A 131 8.67 12.50 -4.67
C ALA A 131 9.88 11.66 -5.06
N PRO A 132 10.79 12.26 -5.83
CA PRO A 132 12.09 12.52 -5.30
C PRO A 132 12.12 13.98 -4.92
N ILE A 133 12.79 14.27 -3.80
CA ILE A 133 13.61 15.47 -3.65
C ILE A 133 13.85 16.08 -5.03
N ASP A 134 13.23 17.23 -5.29
CA ASP A 134 13.44 17.98 -6.51
C ASP A 134 14.96 18.08 -6.69
N GLU A 135 15.52 17.69 -7.84
CA GLU A 135 16.97 17.61 -8.01
C GLU A 135 17.67 18.97 -7.76
N GLY A 136 16.90 20.06 -7.71
CA GLY A 136 17.34 21.40 -7.33
C GLY A 136 16.97 21.89 -5.91
N GLY A 137 16.27 21.09 -5.09
CA GLY A 137 15.79 21.46 -3.75
C GLY A 137 16.82 21.25 -2.63
N ILE A 138 16.74 22.06 -1.56
CA ILE A 138 17.56 21.90 -0.35
C ILE A 138 16.95 20.75 0.47
N TRP A 139 17.21 19.53 0.02
CA TRP A 139 16.53 18.32 0.48
C TRP A 139 16.57 18.05 1.99
N LEU A 140 17.61 18.53 2.68
CA LEU A 140 17.73 18.41 4.14
C LEU A 140 16.81 19.35 4.93
N ASN A 141 16.38 20.46 4.30
CA ASN A 141 15.58 21.52 4.89
C ASN A 141 14.21 21.69 4.23
N ASP A 142 14.00 21.10 3.06
CA ASP A 142 12.68 21.03 2.44
C ASP A 142 11.80 20.16 3.34
N SER A 143 10.72 20.76 3.83
CA SER A 143 9.66 20.04 4.53
C SER A 143 9.18 18.89 3.64
N PHE A 144 8.76 17.77 4.24
CA PHE A 144 7.87 16.83 3.54
C PHE A 144 6.56 17.56 3.20
N SER A 145 6.57 18.37 2.13
CA SER A 145 5.48 19.24 1.66
C SER A 145 4.21 18.45 1.30
N PHE A 146 4.36 17.14 1.23
CA PHE A 146 3.30 16.17 1.04
C PHE A 146 2.26 16.17 2.16
N SER A 147 2.64 16.25 3.45
CA SER A 147 1.68 16.16 4.56
C SER A 147 0.69 17.33 4.59
N ASP A 148 1.13 18.50 4.11
CA ASP A 148 0.31 19.71 3.98
C ASP A 148 -0.71 19.63 2.83
N TYR A 149 -0.46 18.83 1.79
CA TYR A 149 -1.39 18.62 0.69
C TYR A 149 -2.62 17.82 1.13
N TYR A 150 -2.42 16.69 1.83
CA TYR A 150 -3.52 15.79 2.23
C TYR A 150 -4.24 16.22 3.50
N SER A 151 -3.59 17.00 4.38
CA SER A 151 -4.25 17.53 5.58
C SER A 151 -5.27 18.64 5.28
N LYS A 152 -5.21 19.25 4.08
CA LYS A 152 -6.08 20.37 3.66
C LYS A 152 -7.22 19.96 2.73
N GLU A 153 -7.28 18.71 2.28
CA GLU A 153 -8.40 18.23 1.47
C GLU A 153 -9.68 18.11 2.32
N SER A 154 -10.55 19.12 2.20
CA SER A 154 -11.90 19.14 2.78
C SER A 154 -12.83 18.01 2.29
N SER A 155 -12.38 17.27 1.28
CA SER A 155 -13.06 16.15 0.61
C SER A 155 -13.41 15.01 1.57
N PHE A 156 -12.65 14.83 2.66
CA PHE A 156 -12.81 13.69 3.58
C PHE A 156 -14.00 13.76 4.55
N ASN A 157 -14.66 14.92 4.67
CA ASN A 157 -15.73 15.08 5.68
C ASN A 157 -17.00 14.28 5.36
N TYR A 158 -17.28 13.98 4.09
CA TYR A 158 -18.51 13.29 3.69
C TYR A 158 -18.42 11.76 3.89
N LEU A 159 -17.21 11.20 3.93
CA LEU A 159 -16.94 9.75 3.96
C LEU A 159 -16.58 9.19 5.36
N LYS A 160 -16.76 9.98 6.42
CA LYS A 160 -16.35 9.68 7.82
C LYS A 160 -16.91 8.39 8.43
N ARG A 161 -17.83 7.68 7.76
CA ARG A 161 -18.47 6.45 8.23
C ARG A 161 -18.06 5.19 7.45
N CYS A 162 -17.05 5.30 6.59
CA CYS A 162 -16.59 4.20 5.76
C CYS A 162 -15.29 3.61 6.35
N ILE A 163 -15.24 2.29 6.58
CA ILE A 163 -14.05 1.56 7.06
C ILE A 163 -12.79 1.85 6.23
N ILE A 164 -13.00 2.18 4.96
CA ILE A 164 -11.98 2.57 4.00
C ILE A 164 -11.36 3.93 4.34
N THR A 165 -12.19 4.91 4.70
CA THR A 165 -11.78 6.26 5.09
C THR A 165 -11.13 6.26 6.46
N GLU A 166 -11.63 5.45 7.39
CA GLU A 166 -11.01 5.24 8.70
C GLU A 166 -9.56 4.74 8.54
N ARG A 167 -9.32 3.69 7.74
CA ARG A 167 -7.96 3.21 7.44
C ARG A 167 -7.08 4.26 6.76
N LEU A 168 -7.64 5.08 5.88
CA LEU A 168 -6.88 6.16 5.25
C LEU A 168 -6.50 7.24 6.27
N LEU A 169 -7.40 7.60 7.18
CA LEU A 169 -7.12 8.55 8.26
C LEU A 169 -6.03 8.02 9.18
N GLU A 170 -6.03 6.72 9.51
CA GLU A 170 -4.94 6.08 10.26
C GLU A 170 -3.59 6.22 9.53
N ASN A 171 -3.55 5.92 8.23
CA ASN A 171 -2.34 6.08 7.41
C ASN A 171 -1.87 7.53 7.34
N LEU A 172 -2.79 8.49 7.19
CA LEU A 172 -2.48 9.92 7.18
C LEU A 172 -1.97 10.42 8.53
N GLN A 173 -2.54 9.95 9.64
CA GLN A 173 -2.05 10.26 10.99
C GLN A 173 -0.64 9.71 11.23
N ALA A 174 -0.39 8.46 10.82
CA ALA A 174 0.94 7.86 10.88
C ALA A 174 1.95 8.64 10.03
N LEU A 175 1.57 9.05 8.82
CA LEU A 175 2.40 9.87 7.96
C LEU A 175 2.69 11.25 8.54
N LYS A 176 1.69 11.89 9.16
CA LYS A 176 1.84 13.18 9.83
C LYS A 176 2.91 13.11 10.92
N LYS A 177 2.89 12.06 11.74
CA LYS A 177 3.90 11.83 12.77
C LYS A 177 5.32 11.72 12.17
N VAL A 178 5.49 10.92 11.11
CA VAL A 178 6.80 10.81 10.43
C VAL A 178 7.25 12.14 9.84
N SER A 179 6.32 12.93 9.29
CA SER A 179 6.58 14.26 8.75
C SER A 179 6.99 15.26 9.84
N GLU A 180 6.35 15.24 11.00
CA GLU A 180 6.70 16.07 12.16
C GLU A 180 8.09 15.72 12.68
N ASP A 181 8.38 14.43 12.86
CA ASP A 181 9.70 13.94 13.26
C ASP A 181 10.80 14.36 12.27
N TYR A 182 10.50 14.33 10.96
CA TYR A 182 11.44 14.83 9.96
C TYR A 182 11.67 16.33 10.09
N ASN A 183 10.60 17.13 10.14
CA ASN A 183 10.71 18.59 10.15
C ASN A 183 11.43 19.12 11.41
N GLN A 184 11.19 18.49 12.56
CA GLN A 184 11.77 18.89 13.84
C GLN A 184 13.07 18.14 14.18
N GLY A 185 13.38 17.07 13.44
CA GLY A 185 14.50 16.19 13.71
C GLY A 185 15.87 16.82 13.50
N LYS A 186 16.85 16.32 14.24
CA LYS A 186 18.26 16.60 13.98
C LYS A 186 18.67 16.02 12.61
N PRO A 187 19.73 16.55 11.96
CA PRO A 187 20.16 16.10 10.63
C PRO A 187 20.34 14.58 10.48
N TYR A 188 20.93 13.88 11.46
CA TYR A 188 21.06 12.42 11.39
C TYR A 188 19.68 11.71 11.40
N LEU A 189 18.73 12.17 12.20
CA LEU A 189 17.38 11.59 12.27
C LEU A 189 16.64 11.75 10.94
N LYS A 190 16.76 12.93 10.32
CA LYS A 190 16.22 13.20 8.98
C LYS A 190 16.76 12.21 7.95
N LEU A 191 18.06 11.92 7.99
CA LEU A 191 18.70 10.97 7.08
C LEU A 191 18.30 9.52 7.36
N ALA A 192 18.06 9.15 8.62
CA ALA A 192 17.52 7.83 8.95
C ALA A 192 16.09 7.64 8.40
N ILE A 193 15.24 8.68 8.49
CA ILE A 193 13.90 8.68 7.88
C ILE A 193 14.00 8.52 6.35
N LEU A 194 14.89 9.28 5.69
CA LEU A 194 15.08 9.18 4.24
C LEU A 194 15.64 7.82 3.81
N THR A 195 16.57 7.25 4.59
CA THR A 195 17.10 5.90 4.37
C THR A 195 15.97 4.87 4.40
N SER A 196 15.07 4.98 5.37
CA SER A 196 13.90 4.11 5.52
C SER A 196 12.97 4.21 4.32
N TRP A 197 12.74 5.43 3.84
CA TRP A 197 11.93 5.68 2.66
C TRP A 197 12.57 5.13 1.38
N TYR A 198 13.88 5.31 1.17
CA TYR A 198 14.59 4.69 0.06
C TYR A 198 14.50 3.16 0.08
N LEU A 199 14.61 2.55 1.27
CA LEU A 199 14.46 1.09 1.39
C LEU A 199 13.06 0.61 0.95
N LEU A 200 12.01 1.37 1.28
CA LEU A 200 10.64 1.09 0.81
C LEU A 200 10.48 1.25 -0.70
N LEU A 201 11.04 2.31 -1.28
CA LEU A 201 11.02 2.54 -2.73
C LEU A 201 11.77 1.42 -3.49
N ALA A 202 12.85 0.90 -2.91
CA ALA A 202 13.56 -0.25 -3.44
C ALA A 202 12.68 -1.52 -3.37
N GLU A 203 12.02 -1.80 -2.24
CA GLU A 203 11.05 -2.92 -2.11
C GLU A 203 9.97 -2.87 -3.19
N GLN A 204 9.40 -1.69 -3.41
CA GLN A 204 8.35 -1.51 -4.40
C GLN A 204 8.88 -1.72 -5.82
N SER A 205 10.03 -1.16 -6.18
CA SER A 205 10.63 -1.34 -7.50
C SER A 205 10.96 -2.81 -7.76
N THR A 206 11.41 -3.54 -6.74
CA THR A 206 11.62 -4.98 -6.79
C THR A 206 10.32 -5.76 -7.03
N SER A 207 9.22 -5.39 -6.36
CA SER A 207 7.91 -6.01 -6.60
C SER A 207 7.41 -5.84 -8.05
N GLN A 208 7.82 -4.76 -8.71
CA GLN A 208 7.54 -4.48 -10.13
C GLN A 208 8.56 -5.12 -11.08
N LYS A 209 9.51 -5.90 -10.56
CA LYS A 209 10.62 -6.50 -11.31
C LYS A 209 11.55 -5.47 -11.99
N ASP A 210 11.55 -4.22 -11.53
CA ASP A 210 12.52 -3.21 -11.95
C ASP A 210 13.75 -3.21 -11.02
N TYR A 211 14.55 -4.26 -11.16
CA TYR A 211 15.77 -4.47 -10.36
C TYR A 211 16.83 -3.40 -10.63
N THR A 212 16.80 -2.77 -11.80
CA THR A 212 17.79 -1.76 -12.18
C THR A 212 17.51 -0.45 -11.43
N LYS A 213 16.25 -0.01 -11.41
CA LYS A 213 15.82 1.13 -10.59
C LYS A 213 16.00 0.85 -9.10
N SER A 214 15.64 -0.37 -8.67
CA SER A 214 15.77 -0.78 -7.27
C SER A 214 17.21 -0.68 -6.75
N ILE A 215 18.23 -1.08 -7.53
CA ILE A 215 19.64 -0.92 -7.11
C ILE A 215 20.07 0.53 -6.93
N ILE A 216 19.63 1.45 -7.79
CA ILE A 216 20.01 2.86 -7.64
C ILE A 216 19.42 3.44 -6.36
N ILE A 217 18.16 3.13 -6.10
CA ILE A 217 17.48 3.56 -4.88
C ILE A 217 18.17 2.96 -3.65
N LEU A 218 18.49 1.66 -3.69
CA LEU A 218 19.20 0.97 -2.61
C LEU A 218 20.60 1.56 -2.36
N HIS A 219 21.35 1.87 -3.42
CA HIS A 219 22.66 2.54 -3.35
C HIS A 219 22.54 3.89 -2.64
N ARG A 220 21.52 4.70 -3.01
CA ARG A 220 21.23 5.98 -2.38
C ARG A 220 20.85 5.82 -0.90
N GLY A 221 20.05 4.81 -0.58
CA GLY A 221 19.69 4.48 0.81
C GLY A 221 20.92 4.15 1.66
N LEU A 222 21.83 3.32 1.15
CA LEU A 222 23.09 2.99 1.81
C LEU A 222 23.97 4.21 2.04
N GLU A 223 24.11 5.08 1.04
CA GLU A 223 24.89 6.32 1.18
C GLU A 223 24.30 7.25 2.24
N THR A 224 22.96 7.37 2.24
CA THR A 224 22.21 8.20 3.20
C THR A 224 22.37 7.67 4.63
N CYS A 225 22.37 6.35 4.81
CA CYS A 225 22.60 5.70 6.10
C CYS A 225 24.00 6.01 6.66
N LEU A 226 25.05 5.84 5.84
CA LEU A 226 26.41 6.13 6.27
C LEU A 226 26.59 7.62 6.65
N LYS A 227 25.96 8.52 5.89
CA LYS A 227 25.93 9.96 6.22
C LYS A 227 25.24 10.23 7.55
N SER A 228 24.13 9.53 7.83
CA SER A 228 23.44 9.61 9.12
C SER A 228 24.39 9.31 10.29
N TRP A 229 25.10 8.18 10.21
CA TRP A 229 26.04 7.76 11.27
C TRP A 229 27.18 8.75 11.45
N LEU A 230 27.82 9.17 10.35
CA LEU A 230 28.94 10.11 10.41
C LEU A 230 28.53 11.47 11.00
N ILE A 231 27.29 11.90 10.80
CA ILE A 231 26.78 13.14 11.41
C ILE A 231 26.45 12.93 12.88
N HIS A 232 25.83 11.79 13.21
CA HIS A 232 25.57 11.44 14.60
C HIS A 232 26.87 11.43 15.43
N ASP A 233 27.95 10.93 14.84
CA ASP A 233 29.28 10.84 15.46
C ASP A 233 30.10 12.13 15.31
N ASN A 234 29.55 13.18 14.70
CA ASN A 234 30.18 14.49 14.42
C ASN A 234 31.45 14.43 13.54
N GLU A 235 31.58 13.41 12.70
CA GLU A 235 32.69 13.25 11.74
C GLU A 235 32.52 14.12 10.50
N ILE A 236 31.26 14.34 10.08
CA ILE A 236 30.91 15.22 8.98
C ILE A 236 29.83 16.19 9.41
N SER A 237 29.76 17.35 8.76
CA SER A 237 28.70 18.35 8.96
C SER A 237 28.12 18.78 7.62
N PHE A 238 26.87 19.23 7.63
CA PHE A 238 26.21 19.78 6.45
C PHE A 238 26.10 21.29 6.52
N ASN A 239 26.19 21.95 5.36
CA ASN A 239 25.85 23.35 5.22
C ASN A 239 24.32 23.51 5.17
N ASN A 240 23.85 24.76 5.16
CA ASN A 240 22.43 25.08 5.07
C ASN A 240 21.77 24.61 3.76
N LYS A 241 22.54 24.09 2.79
CA LYS A 241 22.07 23.49 1.53
C LYS A 241 22.03 21.96 1.57
N GLY A 242 22.41 21.33 2.68
CA GLY A 242 22.50 19.87 2.79
C GLY A 242 23.72 19.25 2.10
N GLU A 243 24.73 20.07 1.77
CA GLU A 243 26.00 19.61 1.21
C GLU A 243 27.03 19.45 2.33
N THR A 244 27.89 18.43 2.24
CA THR A 244 28.94 18.18 3.25
C THR A 244 29.95 19.32 3.26
N VAL A 245 30.16 19.95 4.42
CA VAL A 245 31.10 21.08 4.56
C VAL A 245 32.54 20.57 4.49
N GLY A 246 33.33 21.14 3.56
CA GLY A 246 34.77 20.93 3.50
C GLY A 246 35.22 19.59 2.91
N ASP A 247 34.32 18.81 2.31
CA ASP A 247 34.61 17.42 1.96
C ASP A 247 35.10 17.21 0.50
N LYS A 248 36.06 16.28 0.34
CA LYS A 248 36.51 15.73 -0.96
C LYS A 248 35.83 14.39 -1.29
N ASN A 249 35.04 13.85 -0.36
CA ASN A 249 34.42 12.53 -0.47
C ASN A 249 33.04 12.63 -1.15
N THR A 250 32.98 12.23 -2.41
CA THR A 250 31.80 12.42 -3.27
C THR A 250 30.89 11.19 -3.36
N TYR A 251 31.35 10.01 -2.94
CA TYR A 251 30.68 8.75 -3.28
C TYR A 251 30.55 7.76 -2.11
N LEU A 252 29.60 6.82 -2.23
CA LEU A 252 29.27 5.77 -1.25
C LEU A 252 30.49 5.09 -0.59
N LEU A 253 31.49 4.70 -1.38
CA LEU A 253 32.68 3.99 -0.87
C LEU A 253 33.60 4.88 -0.04
N ASP A 254 33.57 6.19 -0.22
CA ASP A 254 34.37 7.11 0.58
C ASP A 254 33.75 7.31 1.97
N TYR A 255 32.43 7.42 2.05
CA TYR A 255 31.71 7.39 3.34
C TYR A 255 31.93 6.07 4.08
N LEU A 256 31.98 4.93 3.38
CA LEU A 256 32.29 3.64 4.00
C LEU A 256 33.68 3.61 4.64
N LYS A 257 34.69 4.22 3.99
CA LYS A 257 36.05 4.30 4.56
C LYS A 257 36.08 5.12 5.85
N LEU A 258 35.27 6.18 5.94
CA LEU A 258 35.15 6.97 7.17
C LEU A 258 34.49 6.16 8.27
N VAL A 259 33.36 5.50 7.98
CA VAL A 259 32.66 4.64 8.96
C VAL A 259 33.58 3.52 9.46
N LYS A 260 34.39 2.91 8.60
CA LYS A 260 35.39 1.89 8.98
C LYS A 260 36.44 2.36 9.99
N LYS A 261 36.70 3.67 10.11
CA LYS A 261 37.62 4.18 11.12
C LYS A 261 37.00 4.17 12.52
N ASN A 262 35.68 4.23 12.60
CA ASN A 262 34.93 4.47 13.82
C ASN A 262 34.05 3.27 14.25
N ALA A 263 33.77 2.35 13.32
CA ALA A 263 32.97 1.17 13.54
C ALA A 263 33.58 -0.07 12.87
N ALA A 264 33.39 -1.24 13.48
CA ALA A 264 33.76 -2.52 12.89
C ALA A 264 32.80 -2.86 11.75
N VAL A 265 33.28 -2.73 10.50
CA VAL A 265 32.57 -3.18 9.29
C VAL A 265 33.18 -4.50 8.85
N THR A 266 32.35 -5.50 8.62
CA THR A 266 32.76 -6.84 8.18
C THR A 266 33.24 -6.86 6.73
N ASP A 267 34.02 -7.87 6.37
CA ASP A 267 34.43 -8.10 4.98
C ASP A 267 33.23 -8.35 4.07
N GLU A 268 32.21 -9.07 4.57
CA GLU A 268 30.96 -9.32 3.84
C GLU A 268 30.20 -8.02 3.52
N GLU A 269 30.10 -7.09 4.48
CA GLU A 269 29.51 -5.77 4.23
C GLU A 269 30.32 -5.00 3.20
N THR A 270 31.65 -5.04 3.30
CA THR A 270 32.55 -4.37 2.35
C THR A 270 32.37 -4.87 0.91
N GLU A 271 32.25 -6.18 0.72
CA GLU A 271 31.99 -6.80 -0.57
C GLU A 271 30.62 -6.39 -1.12
N MET A 272 29.60 -6.36 -0.26
CA MET A 272 28.25 -5.90 -0.61
C MET A 272 28.26 -4.45 -1.11
N PHE A 273 28.89 -3.52 -0.37
CA PHE A 273 29.00 -2.12 -0.80
C PHE A 273 29.72 -1.99 -2.14
N SER A 274 30.82 -2.74 -2.33
CA SER A 274 31.60 -2.73 -3.56
C SER A 274 30.78 -3.24 -4.76
N SER A 275 30.04 -4.33 -4.56
CA SER A 275 29.15 -4.93 -5.56
C SER A 275 28.00 -3.99 -5.94
N ILE A 276 27.28 -3.42 -4.97
CA ILE A 276 26.19 -2.47 -5.22
C ILE A 276 26.70 -1.22 -5.94
N ASN A 277 27.86 -0.68 -5.54
CA ASN A 277 28.47 0.47 -6.22
C ASN A 277 28.85 0.16 -7.68
N LYS A 278 29.39 -1.04 -7.94
CA LYS A 278 29.70 -1.50 -9.30
C LYS A 278 28.42 -1.62 -10.14
N LEU A 279 27.38 -2.26 -9.59
CA LEU A 279 26.09 -2.42 -10.26
C LEU A 279 25.46 -1.07 -10.60
N ARG A 280 25.40 -0.14 -9.64
CA ARG A 280 24.91 1.23 -9.85
C ARG A 280 25.67 1.94 -10.96
N ASN A 281 26.99 1.89 -10.97
CA ASN A 281 27.79 2.60 -11.99
C ASN A 281 27.67 1.97 -13.40
N SER A 282 27.43 0.66 -13.48
CA SER A 282 27.21 -0.04 -14.75
C SER A 282 25.79 0.05 -15.32
N CYS A 283 24.81 0.51 -14.53
CA CYS A 283 23.41 0.44 -14.92
C CYS A 283 22.96 1.59 -15.84
N LYS A 284 21.89 1.34 -16.62
CA LYS A 284 21.37 2.25 -17.65
C LYS A 284 20.92 3.63 -17.15
N TYR A 285 20.54 3.71 -15.88
CA TYR A 285 19.97 4.91 -15.26
C TYR A 285 21.04 5.79 -14.58
N ALA A 286 22.32 5.40 -14.64
CA ALA A 286 23.42 6.19 -14.11
C ALA A 286 24.42 6.59 -15.21
N HIS A 287 25.34 5.68 -15.56
CA HIS A 287 26.40 5.95 -16.54
C HIS A 287 26.66 4.79 -17.51
N GLY A 288 25.97 3.66 -17.36
CA GLY A 288 26.21 2.47 -18.17
C GLY A 288 25.01 2.08 -19.03
N PHE A 289 24.95 0.81 -19.45
CA PHE A 289 23.91 0.26 -20.33
C PHE A 289 23.32 -1.06 -19.81
N THR A 290 23.75 -1.51 -18.63
CA THR A 290 23.43 -2.84 -18.12
C THR A 290 22.07 -2.86 -17.41
N THR A 291 21.28 -3.89 -17.67
CA THR A 291 20.09 -4.26 -16.88
C THR A 291 20.48 -5.33 -15.86
N ILE A 292 19.90 -5.25 -14.66
CA ILE A 292 20.27 -6.12 -13.55
C ILE A 292 19.32 -7.30 -13.49
N SER A 293 19.85 -8.53 -13.43
CA SER A 293 19.06 -9.75 -13.27
C SER A 293 18.58 -9.92 -11.83
N GLU A 294 17.45 -10.60 -11.64
CA GLU A 294 16.86 -10.88 -10.33
C GLU A 294 17.83 -11.61 -9.39
N GLN A 295 18.56 -12.62 -9.89
CA GLN A 295 19.51 -13.38 -9.09
C GLN A 295 20.64 -12.48 -8.56
N THR A 296 21.18 -11.61 -9.41
CA THR A 296 22.25 -10.66 -9.06
C THR A 296 21.74 -9.62 -8.06
N PHE A 297 20.51 -9.15 -8.26
CA PHE A 297 19.84 -8.21 -7.36
C PHE A 297 19.65 -8.83 -5.97
N ASN A 298 18.97 -9.98 -5.88
CA ASN A 298 18.59 -10.62 -4.62
C ASN A 298 19.79 -10.93 -3.73
N ALA A 299 20.93 -11.34 -4.32
CA ALA A 299 22.17 -11.62 -3.59
C ALA A 299 22.71 -10.40 -2.82
N ASN A 300 22.54 -9.19 -3.38
CA ASN A 300 23.00 -7.94 -2.77
C ASN A 300 21.92 -7.29 -1.90
N TYR A 301 20.68 -7.32 -2.37
CA TYR A 301 19.54 -6.66 -1.74
C TYR A 301 19.29 -7.17 -0.32
N ASN A 302 19.28 -8.49 -0.11
CA ASN A 302 19.01 -9.06 1.21
C ASN A 302 20.08 -8.67 2.25
N LYS A 303 21.35 -8.62 1.83
CA LYS A 303 22.46 -8.18 2.69
C LYS A 303 22.32 -6.69 3.04
N ALA A 304 22.05 -5.85 2.03
CA ALA A 304 21.90 -4.41 2.23
C ALA A 304 20.69 -4.06 3.09
N LYS A 305 19.55 -4.71 2.85
CA LYS A 305 18.37 -4.57 3.69
C LYS A 305 18.67 -4.94 5.14
N LYS A 306 19.33 -6.07 5.38
CA LYS A 306 19.71 -6.49 6.74
C LYS A 306 20.63 -5.45 7.39
N TYR A 307 21.64 -4.97 6.65
CA TYR A 307 22.56 -3.93 7.12
C TYR A 307 21.82 -2.64 7.53
N LEU A 308 20.96 -2.13 6.66
CA LEU A 308 20.17 -0.92 6.93
C LEU A 308 19.25 -1.08 8.14
N LEU A 309 18.62 -2.25 8.30
CA LEU A 309 17.71 -2.53 9.41
C LEU A 309 18.41 -2.88 10.74
N ASN A 310 19.75 -2.95 10.77
CA ASN A 310 20.50 -3.02 12.02
C ASN A 310 20.51 -1.66 12.74
N ASP A 311 20.35 -0.54 12.02
CA ASP A 311 20.17 0.78 12.61
C ASP A 311 18.78 0.91 13.23
N GLU A 312 18.72 1.37 14.49
CA GLU A 312 17.46 1.43 15.25
C GLU A 312 16.47 2.45 14.70
N TYR A 313 16.95 3.62 14.25
CA TYR A 313 16.10 4.68 13.70
C TYR A 313 15.58 4.26 12.32
N VAL A 314 16.44 3.70 11.47
CA VAL A 314 16.05 3.18 10.16
C VAL A 314 15.02 2.08 10.32
N ARG A 315 15.24 1.11 11.22
CA ARG A 315 14.27 0.05 11.48
C ARG A 315 12.93 0.60 11.96
N PHE A 316 12.93 1.54 12.90
CA PHE A 316 11.72 2.15 13.42
C PHE A 316 10.90 2.85 12.31
N TYR A 317 11.53 3.76 11.56
CA TYR A 317 10.83 4.52 10.52
C TYR A 317 10.46 3.67 9.32
N PHE A 318 11.24 2.63 9.00
CA PHE A 318 10.88 1.67 7.96
C PHE A 318 9.56 0.94 8.30
N GLU A 319 9.39 0.51 9.55
CA GLU A 319 8.15 -0.12 10.00
C GLU A 319 6.97 0.87 10.07
N GLU A 320 7.19 2.11 10.53
CA GLU A 320 6.13 3.14 10.54
C GLU A 320 5.68 3.48 9.11
N LEU A 321 6.62 3.71 8.18
CA LEU A 321 6.29 3.96 6.79
C LEU A 321 5.63 2.74 6.13
N LYS A 322 6.05 1.50 6.48
CA LYS A 322 5.35 0.30 6.00
C LYS A 322 3.88 0.26 6.39
N LYS A 323 3.52 0.72 7.59
CA LYS A 323 2.12 0.84 8.00
C LYS A 323 1.38 1.86 7.13
N VAL A 324 1.97 3.05 6.92
CA VAL A 324 1.41 4.10 6.05
C VAL A 324 1.10 3.57 4.64
N PHE A 325 2.01 2.79 4.08
CA PHE A 325 1.90 2.27 2.71
C PHE A 325 1.25 0.88 2.62
N LYS A 326 0.82 0.29 3.74
CA LYS A 326 0.10 -0.99 3.71
C LYS A 326 -1.29 -0.75 3.16
N ILE A 327 -1.51 -1.17 1.92
CA ILE A 327 -2.81 -1.17 1.27
C ILE A 327 -3.33 -2.61 1.30
N ASP A 328 -4.43 -2.86 2.01
CA ASP A 328 -5.14 -4.13 1.90
C ASP A 328 -5.64 -4.35 0.47
N SER A 329 -5.77 -5.62 0.05
CA SER A 329 -6.28 -5.94 -1.28
C SER A 329 -7.67 -5.33 -1.50
N VAL A 330 -7.97 -4.96 -2.74
CA VAL A 330 -9.27 -4.38 -3.11
C VAL A 330 -10.42 -5.28 -2.64
N GLY A 331 -10.32 -6.60 -2.85
CA GLY A 331 -11.32 -7.55 -2.36
C GLY A 331 -11.52 -7.52 -0.84
N LYS A 332 -10.42 -7.47 -0.06
CA LYS A 332 -10.54 -7.37 1.40
C LYS A 332 -11.20 -6.07 1.85
N LEU A 333 -10.87 -4.96 1.19
CA LEU A 333 -11.54 -3.69 1.48
C LEU A 333 -13.04 -3.75 1.14
N ILE A 334 -13.41 -4.39 0.03
CA ILE A 334 -14.82 -4.52 -0.41
C ILE A 334 -15.58 -5.36 0.60
N PHE A 335 -15.00 -6.49 1.02
CA PHE A 335 -15.58 -7.37 2.02
C PHE A 335 -15.89 -6.65 3.34
N GLU A 336 -14.90 -5.93 3.88
CA GLU A 336 -15.05 -5.18 5.13
C GLU A 336 -16.10 -4.07 5.01
N TYR A 337 -16.19 -3.41 3.85
CA TYR A 337 -17.22 -2.41 3.58
C TYR A 337 -18.62 -3.02 3.58
N LEU A 338 -18.80 -4.13 2.85
CA LEU A 338 -20.08 -4.84 2.76
C LEU A 338 -20.55 -5.31 4.14
N LYS A 339 -19.61 -5.83 4.94
CA LYS A 339 -19.87 -6.26 6.32
C LYS A 339 -20.25 -5.09 7.24
N SER A 340 -19.47 -4.01 7.22
CA SER A 340 -19.68 -2.85 8.11
C SER A 340 -21.00 -2.10 7.85
N ASN A 341 -21.57 -2.27 6.65
CA ASN A 341 -22.84 -1.67 6.25
C ASN A 341 -24.00 -2.68 6.22
N PHE A 342 -23.81 -3.88 6.82
CA PHE A 342 -24.84 -4.93 6.95
C PHE A 342 -25.40 -5.47 5.63
N TYR A 343 -24.65 -5.33 4.53
CA TYR A 343 -25.01 -5.89 3.24
C TYR A 343 -24.72 -7.39 3.18
N ILE A 344 -23.68 -7.83 3.87
CA ILE A 344 -23.37 -9.25 4.08
C ILE A 344 -23.08 -9.51 5.55
N ASP A 345 -23.56 -10.63 6.08
CA ASP A 345 -23.20 -11.14 7.41
C ASP A 345 -22.76 -12.62 7.29
N SER A 346 -21.76 -13.04 8.06
CA SER A 346 -21.43 -14.46 8.18
C SER A 346 -22.46 -15.15 9.08
N TYR A 347 -23.00 -16.29 8.67
CA TYR A 347 -24.01 -17.01 9.46
C TYR A 347 -23.47 -17.48 10.83
N SER A 348 -22.19 -17.83 10.92
CA SER A 348 -21.55 -18.36 12.13
C SER A 348 -21.23 -17.33 13.23
N ASN A 349 -21.51 -16.03 13.05
CA ASN A 349 -21.18 -14.97 14.01
C ASN A 349 -22.38 -14.26 14.61
#